data_AF-A0A957SPI9-F1
#
_entry.id   AF-A0A957SPI9-F1
#
_cell.length_a   1.000
_cell.length_b   1.000
_cell.length_c   1.000
_cell.angle_alpha   90.00
_cell.angle_beta   90.00
_cell.angle_gamma   90.00
#
_symmetry.space_group_name_H-M   'P 1'
#
loop_
_entity.id
_entity.type
_entity.pdbx_description
1 polymer ?
#
loop_
_entity_poly.entity_id
_entity_poly.type
_entity_poly.pdbx_seq_one_letter_code
_entity_poly.pdbx_strand_id
1 'polypeptide(L)'
;MSTLLTGFRRTFIFNPRLLFIVAAIGLLWFALRSVSPGEIWRLFQQLNPAKFWLLVGVNGLLLLVFGSRWWLFLMALGHRLPYLALARYRLAAFGVSYFTPGPHFGGEPLQVYLLQQRHGITTADAVASVTLDKTFDLLFNFIFLCIGFLLVLAQMPNAGFSASAAPYAF
;
A
#
# COMPACT_ATOMS: atom_id res chain seq x y z
N MET A 1 -10.56 -9.00 56.42
CA MET A 1 -11.47 -8.81 55.27
C MET A 1 -11.21 -7.43 54.65
N SER A 2 -10.03 -7.21 54.02
CA SER A 2 -9.72 -5.90 53.41
C SER A 2 -8.48 -5.88 52.47
N THR A 3 -8.11 -6.98 51.83
CA THR A 3 -6.84 -7.04 51.05
C THR A 3 -6.98 -7.71 49.68
N LEU A 4 -8.06 -7.42 48.94
CA LEU A 4 -8.27 -8.02 47.60
C LEU A 4 -8.77 -7.05 46.52
N LEU A 5 -8.70 -5.71 46.71
CA LEU A 5 -9.28 -4.75 45.74
C LEU A 5 -8.33 -3.62 45.30
N THR A 6 -7.03 -3.87 45.18
CA THR A 6 -6.06 -2.85 44.72
C THR A 6 -5.09 -3.39 43.67
N GLY A 7 -5.60 -4.09 42.65
CA GLY A 7 -4.76 -4.71 41.62
C GLY A 7 -5.12 -4.42 40.15
N PHE A 8 -6.15 -3.63 39.85
CA PHE A 8 -6.73 -3.67 38.49
C PHE A 8 -6.94 -2.32 37.78
N ARG A 9 -6.31 -1.21 38.19
CA ARG A 9 -6.74 0.12 37.70
C ARG A 9 -5.68 1.11 37.22
N ARG A 10 -4.50 0.67 36.75
CA ARG A 10 -3.46 1.61 36.27
C ARG A 10 -2.65 1.23 35.02
N THR A 11 -3.07 0.28 34.19
CA THR A 11 -2.32 -0.07 32.96
C THR A 11 -3.05 0.26 31.65
N PHE A 12 -4.23 0.87 31.71
CA PHE A 12 -5.03 1.16 30.51
C PHE A 12 -4.64 2.49 29.81
N ILE A 13 -3.87 3.38 30.45
CA ILE A 13 -3.65 4.76 29.98
C ILE A 13 -2.33 4.93 29.20
N PHE A 14 -1.34 4.03 29.36
CA PHE A 14 -0.01 4.17 28.73
C PHE A 14 0.26 3.14 27.62
N ASN A 15 -0.73 2.81 26.78
CA ASN A 15 -0.44 2.05 25.57
C ASN A 15 -0.15 3.02 24.41
N PRO A 16 1.09 3.14 23.92
CA PRO A 16 1.42 4.06 22.82
C PRO A 16 0.60 3.75 21.56
N ARG A 17 0.11 2.51 21.37
CA ARG A 17 -0.79 2.16 20.26
C ARG A 17 -2.13 2.90 20.33
N LEU A 18 -2.68 3.12 21.54
CA LEU A 18 -3.92 3.87 21.71
C LEU A 18 -3.73 5.34 21.35
N LEU A 19 -2.57 5.93 21.69
CA LEU A 19 -2.22 7.28 21.28
C LEU A 19 -2.21 7.41 19.75
N PHE A 20 -1.56 6.47 19.03
CA PHE A 20 -1.55 6.49 17.56
C PHE A 20 -2.94 6.32 16.96
N ILE A 21 -3.78 5.45 17.52
CA ILE A 21 -5.17 5.26 17.04
C ILE A 21 -5.99 6.54 17.26
N VAL A 22 -5.92 7.14 18.45
CA VAL A 22 -6.62 8.40 18.75
C VAL A 22 -6.12 9.53 17.86
N ALA A 23 -4.81 9.63 17.65
CA ALA A 23 -4.23 10.62 16.74
C ALA A 23 -4.69 10.40 15.29
N ALA A 24 -4.70 9.14 14.81
CA ALA A 24 -5.17 8.81 13.46
C ALA A 24 -6.66 9.14 13.27
N ILE A 25 -7.51 8.80 14.24
CA ILE A 25 -8.94 9.14 14.22
C ILE A 25 -9.14 10.66 14.27
N GLY A 26 -8.38 11.36 15.12
CA GLY A 26 -8.41 12.81 15.23
C GLY A 26 -8.01 13.51 13.93
N LEU A 27 -6.94 13.05 13.27
CA LEU A 27 -6.51 13.54 11.97
C LEU A 27 -7.53 13.23 10.87
N LEU A 28 -8.11 12.03 10.87
CA LEU A 28 -9.14 11.65 9.91
C LEU A 28 -10.38 12.53 10.07
N TRP A 29 -10.84 12.75 11.31
CA TRP A 29 -11.93 13.67 11.59
C TRP A 29 -11.58 15.10 11.17
N PHE A 30 -10.37 15.57 11.48
CA PHE A 30 -9.90 16.89 11.09
C PHE A 30 -9.88 17.08 9.57
N ALA A 31 -9.48 16.05 8.81
CA ALA A 31 -9.47 16.07 7.35
C ALA A 31 -10.89 16.01 6.75
N LEU A 32 -11.80 15.25 7.37
CA LEU A 32 -13.15 15.04 6.85
C LEU A 32 -14.17 16.08 7.31
N ARG A 33 -13.93 16.81 8.40
CA ARG A 33 -14.90 17.78 8.94
C ARG A 33 -15.27 18.91 7.97
N SER A 34 -14.40 19.19 6.98
CA SER A 34 -14.65 20.20 5.94
C SER A 34 -15.32 19.63 4.69
N VAL A 35 -15.54 18.32 4.62
CA VAL A 35 -16.10 17.65 3.44
C VAL A 35 -17.59 17.39 3.64
N SER A 36 -18.43 17.96 2.76
CA SER A 36 -19.87 17.71 2.80
C SER A 36 -20.20 16.30 2.28
N PRO A 37 -20.91 15.45 3.04
CA PRO A 37 -21.35 14.14 2.55
C PRO A 37 -22.21 14.23 1.29
N GLY A 38 -22.98 15.31 1.16
CA GLY A 38 -23.83 15.55 -0.02
C GLY A 38 -23.02 15.85 -1.29
N GLU A 39 -21.85 16.48 -1.15
CA GLU A 39 -20.94 16.70 -2.29
C GLU A 39 -20.28 15.41 -2.73
N ILE A 40 -19.83 14.57 -1.80
CA ILE A 40 -19.29 13.24 -2.10
C ILE A 40 -20.33 12.43 -2.89
N TRP A 41 -21.58 12.41 -2.43
CA TRP A 41 -22.65 11.67 -3.11
C TRP A 41 -22.93 12.19 -4.52
N ARG A 42 -22.95 13.52 -4.71
CA ARG A 42 -23.09 14.13 -6.06
C ARG A 42 -21.93 13.77 -6.98
N LEU A 43 -20.69 13.71 -6.46
CA LEU A 43 -19.53 13.28 -7.24
C LEU A 43 -19.65 11.81 -7.68
N PHE A 44 -20.16 10.93 -6.81
CA PHE A 44 -20.46 9.54 -7.20
C PHE A 44 -21.51 9.45 -8.31
N GLN A 45 -22.54 10.30 -8.30
CA GLN A 45 -23.55 10.34 -9.37
C GLN A 45 -23.00 10.84 -10.71
N GLN A 46 -21.90 11.61 -10.68
CA GLN A 46 -21.22 12.11 -11.89
C GLN A 46 -20.15 11.14 -12.42
N LEU A 47 -19.93 9.99 -11.77
CA LEU A 47 -18.98 8.99 -12.26
C LEU A 47 -19.44 8.49 -13.63
N ASN A 48 -18.63 8.76 -14.64
CA ASN A 48 -18.85 8.25 -15.98
C ASN A 48 -18.57 6.74 -15.99
N PRO A 49 -19.56 5.89 -16.32
CA PRO A 49 -19.37 4.43 -16.31
C PRO A 49 -18.26 3.96 -17.27
N ALA A 50 -18.09 4.63 -18.40
CA ALA A 50 -17.03 4.28 -19.34
C ALA A 50 -15.63 4.57 -18.76
N LYS A 51 -15.47 5.71 -18.05
CA LYS A 51 -14.21 6.01 -17.35
C LYS A 51 -13.94 5.02 -16.21
N PHE A 52 -14.98 4.61 -15.50
CA PHE A 52 -14.87 3.58 -14.46
C PHE A 52 -14.39 2.25 -15.04
N TRP A 53 -15.04 1.75 -16.09
CA TRP A 53 -14.63 0.49 -16.73
C TRP A 53 -13.27 0.57 -17.42
N LEU A 54 -12.92 1.71 -17.99
CA LEU A 54 -11.57 1.96 -18.50
C LEU A 54 -10.54 1.84 -17.37
N LEU A 55 -10.80 2.47 -16.22
CA LEU A 55 -9.91 2.38 -15.05
C LEU A 55 -9.78 0.93 -14.57
N VAL A 56 -10.88 0.18 -14.48
CA VAL A 56 -10.87 -1.25 -14.13
C VAL A 56 -10.05 -2.05 -15.14
N GLY A 57 -10.23 -1.81 -16.44
CA GLY A 57 -9.49 -2.50 -17.51
C GLY A 57 -8.00 -2.20 -17.47
N VAL A 58 -7.62 -0.93 -17.29
CA VAL A 58 -6.21 -0.52 -17.15
C VAL A 58 -5.58 -1.13 -15.89
N ASN A 59 -6.27 -1.12 -14.75
CA ASN A 59 -5.76 -1.74 -13.53
C ASN A 59 -5.65 -3.27 -13.66
N GLY A 60 -6.62 -3.90 -14.33
CA GLY A 60 -6.56 -5.32 -14.65
C GLY A 60 -5.34 -5.64 -15.52
N LEU A 61 -5.09 -4.85 -16.56
CA LEU A 61 -3.91 -5.00 -17.41
C LEU A 61 -2.62 -4.78 -16.62
N LEU A 62 -2.54 -3.76 -15.78
CA LEU A 62 -1.36 -3.50 -14.93
C LEU A 62 -1.11 -4.64 -13.95
N LEU A 63 -2.16 -5.18 -13.33
CA LEU A 63 -2.05 -6.36 -12.46
C LEU A 63 -1.44 -7.54 -13.20
N LEU A 64 -1.85 -7.75 -14.45
CA LEU A 64 -1.28 -8.80 -15.29
C LEU A 64 0.18 -8.47 -15.64
N VAL A 65 0.45 -7.30 -16.21
CA VAL A 65 1.80 -6.91 -16.62
C VAL A 65 2.78 -6.98 -15.45
N PHE A 66 2.46 -6.42 -14.28
CA PHE A 66 3.31 -6.52 -13.10
C PHE A 66 3.39 -7.94 -12.54
N GLY A 67 2.31 -8.71 -12.63
CA GLY A 67 2.29 -10.13 -12.28
C GLY A 67 3.20 -11.01 -13.14
N SER A 68 3.58 -10.56 -14.34
CA SER A 68 4.48 -11.31 -15.24
C SER A 68 5.87 -11.51 -14.65
N ARG A 69 6.36 -10.55 -13.85
CA ARG A 69 7.69 -10.65 -13.22
C ARG A 69 7.77 -11.86 -12.28
N TRP A 70 6.75 -12.06 -11.44
CA TRP A 70 6.69 -13.21 -10.56
C TRP A 70 6.64 -14.54 -11.32
N TRP A 71 5.91 -14.57 -12.43
CA TRP A 71 5.88 -15.73 -13.32
C TRP A 71 7.27 -16.04 -13.91
N LEU A 72 8.02 -15.02 -14.33
CA LEU A 72 9.39 -15.17 -14.81
C LEU A 72 10.34 -15.67 -13.71
N PHE A 73 10.20 -15.23 -12.46
CA PHE A 73 11.01 -15.73 -11.35
C PHE A 73 10.77 -17.23 -11.09
N LEU A 74 9.51 -17.66 -11.12
CA LEU A 74 9.19 -19.08 -10.98
C LEU A 74 9.75 -19.90 -12.15
N MET A 75 9.67 -19.39 -13.39
CA MET A 75 10.29 -20.02 -14.54
C MET A 75 11.81 -20.12 -14.42
N ALA A 76 12.47 -19.08 -13.91
CA ALA A 76 13.91 -19.06 -13.68
C ALA A 76 14.36 -20.06 -12.60
N LEU A 77 13.49 -20.33 -11.61
CA LEU A 77 13.66 -21.38 -10.61
C LEU A 77 13.31 -22.79 -11.13
N GLY A 78 12.97 -22.94 -12.42
CA GLY A 78 12.65 -24.22 -13.05
C GLY A 78 11.16 -24.60 -13.01
N HIS A 79 10.29 -23.76 -12.46
CA HIS A 79 8.86 -24.04 -12.31
C HIS A 79 8.04 -23.38 -13.42
N ARG A 80 7.43 -24.19 -14.30
CA ARG A 80 6.58 -23.70 -15.40
C ARG A 80 5.10 -23.82 -15.03
N LEU A 81 4.50 -22.72 -14.60
CA LEU A 81 3.09 -22.66 -14.20
C LEU A 81 2.24 -21.92 -15.23
N PRO A 82 0.93 -22.25 -15.33
CA PRO A 82 0.00 -21.44 -16.11
C PRO A 82 -0.10 -20.04 -15.50
N TYR A 83 0.24 -19.03 -16.29
CA TYR A 83 0.29 -17.64 -15.86
C TYR A 83 -1.01 -17.15 -15.19
N LEU A 84 -2.17 -17.55 -15.71
CA LEU A 84 -3.47 -17.17 -15.15
C LEU A 84 -3.74 -17.78 -13.76
N ALA A 85 -3.10 -18.89 -13.40
CA ALA A 85 -3.15 -19.39 -12.02
C ALA A 85 -2.41 -18.45 -11.06
N LEU A 86 -1.22 -18.00 -11.44
CA LEU A 86 -0.45 -17.03 -10.65
C LEU A 86 -1.16 -15.69 -10.53
N ALA A 87 -1.75 -15.18 -11.62
CA ALA A 87 -2.53 -13.94 -11.58
C ALA A 87 -3.68 -14.02 -10.55
N ARG A 88 -4.37 -15.17 -10.48
CA ARG A 88 -5.43 -15.41 -9.48
C ARG A 88 -4.89 -15.48 -8.05
N TYR A 89 -3.75 -16.13 -7.84
CA TYR A 89 -3.11 -16.18 -6.52
C TYR A 89 -2.67 -14.80 -6.06
N ARG A 90 -2.14 -13.98 -6.97
CA ARG A 90 -1.75 -12.60 -6.69
C ARG A 90 -2.97 -11.74 -6.33
N LEU A 91 -4.08 -11.89 -7.07
CA LEU A 91 -5.33 -11.18 -6.75
C LEU A 91 -5.87 -11.57 -5.36
N ALA A 92 -5.88 -12.86 -5.03
CA ALA A 92 -6.29 -13.34 -3.71
C ALA A 92 -5.37 -12.80 -2.59
N ALA A 93 -4.06 -12.82 -2.84
CA ALA A 93 -3.06 -12.26 -1.93
C ALA A 93 -3.25 -10.75 -1.71
N PHE A 94 -3.51 -9.98 -2.77
CA PHE A 94 -3.84 -8.56 -2.63
C PHE A 94 -5.07 -8.37 -1.75
N GLY A 95 -6.13 -9.16 -1.96
CA GLY A 95 -7.31 -9.15 -1.09
C GLY A 95 -6.92 -9.32 0.39
N VAL A 96 -6.13 -10.35 0.71
CA VAL A 96 -5.66 -10.56 2.09
C VAL A 96 -4.83 -9.38 2.61
N SER A 97 -3.86 -8.90 1.83
CA SER A 97 -3.03 -7.76 2.22
C SER A 97 -3.83 -6.49 2.54
N TYR A 98 -4.97 -6.26 1.88
CA TYR A 98 -5.85 -5.11 2.15
C TYR A 98 -6.64 -5.25 3.46
N PHE A 99 -6.88 -6.48 3.93
CA PHE A 99 -7.61 -6.73 5.19
C PHE A 99 -6.67 -6.93 6.38
N THR A 100 -5.40 -7.24 6.16
CA THR A 100 -4.41 -7.42 7.23
C THR A 100 -3.78 -6.09 7.65
N PRO A 101 -3.80 -5.70 8.94
CA PRO A 101 -3.12 -4.51 9.42
C PRO A 101 -1.60 -4.66 9.32
N GLY A 102 -0.95 -3.81 8.54
CA GLY A 102 0.50 -3.80 8.36
C GLY A 102 0.88 -3.20 7.00
N PRO A 103 2.10 -2.68 6.82
CA PRO A 103 2.52 -2.11 5.55
C PRO A 103 2.68 -3.20 4.49
N HIS A 104 1.63 -3.49 3.72
CA HIS A 104 1.67 -4.43 2.58
C HIS A 104 2.26 -5.81 2.89
N PHE A 105 2.05 -6.33 4.11
CA PHE A 105 2.44 -7.67 4.53
C PHE A 105 1.18 -8.43 4.95
N GLY A 106 0.85 -9.50 4.23
CA GLY A 106 -0.27 -10.37 4.62
C GLY A 106 -0.72 -11.35 3.53
N GLY A 107 -0.61 -10.96 2.27
CA GLY A 107 -0.91 -11.81 1.12
C GLY A 107 0.22 -12.74 0.71
N GLU A 108 1.46 -12.41 1.07
CA GLU A 108 2.66 -13.17 0.68
C GLU A 108 2.65 -14.61 1.22
N PRO A 109 2.30 -14.87 2.50
CA PRO A 109 2.13 -16.24 2.99
C PRO A 109 1.06 -17.02 2.22
N LEU A 110 -0.01 -16.36 1.77
CA LEU A 110 -1.04 -16.98 0.95
C LEU A 110 -0.47 -17.38 -0.43
N GLN A 111 0.38 -16.56 -1.05
CA GLN A 111 1.03 -16.92 -2.31
C GLN A 111 1.92 -18.16 -2.14
N VAL A 112 2.75 -18.19 -1.09
CA VAL A 112 3.60 -19.34 -0.77
C VAL A 112 2.75 -20.59 -0.58
N TYR A 113 1.70 -20.50 0.25
CA TYR A 113 0.78 -21.61 0.50
C TYR A 113 0.10 -22.12 -0.79
N LEU A 114 -0.38 -21.22 -1.66
CA LEU A 114 -1.04 -21.61 -2.91
C LEU A 114 -0.08 -22.27 -3.90
N LEU A 115 1.18 -21.83 -3.97
CA LEU A 115 2.22 -22.48 -4.77
C LEU A 115 2.52 -23.90 -4.27
N GLN A 116 2.65 -24.07 -2.96
CA GLN A 116 2.89 -25.39 -2.35
C GLN A 116 1.68 -26.31 -2.58
N GLN A 117 0.49 -25.86 -2.19
CA GLN A 117 -0.70 -26.69 -2.15
C GLN A 117 -1.22 -27.07 -3.54
N ARG A 118 -1.10 -26.18 -4.53
CA ARG A 118 -1.68 -26.41 -5.86
C ARG A 118 -0.67 -26.84 -6.91
N HIS A 119 0.63 -26.65 -6.67
CA HIS A 119 1.67 -26.94 -7.65
C HIS A 119 2.89 -27.67 -7.07
N GLY A 120 2.89 -28.03 -5.78
CA GLY A 120 3.96 -28.82 -5.17
C GLY A 120 5.32 -28.11 -5.16
N ILE A 121 5.35 -26.78 -5.30
CA ILE A 121 6.60 -26.01 -5.25
C ILE A 121 7.19 -26.13 -3.86
N THR A 122 8.51 -26.34 -3.78
CA THR A 122 9.22 -26.40 -2.51
C THR A 122 9.03 -25.10 -1.72
N THR A 123 9.00 -25.19 -0.39
CA THR A 123 8.89 -23.99 0.46
C THR A 123 10.00 -22.98 0.15
N ALA A 124 11.21 -23.48 -0.10
CA ALA A 124 12.37 -22.65 -0.42
C ALA A 124 12.16 -21.86 -1.71
N ASP A 125 11.76 -22.51 -2.80
CA ASP A 125 11.53 -21.84 -4.09
C ASP A 125 10.32 -20.90 -4.04
N ALA A 126 9.25 -21.31 -3.36
CA ALA A 126 8.06 -20.49 -3.20
C ALA A 126 8.38 -19.19 -2.44
N VAL A 127 9.06 -19.29 -1.29
CA VAL A 127 9.49 -18.12 -0.51
C VAL A 127 10.49 -17.28 -1.30
N ALA A 128 11.48 -17.90 -1.97
CA ALA A 128 12.45 -17.18 -2.77
C ALA A 128 11.78 -16.38 -3.91
N SER A 129 10.87 -17.00 -4.67
CA SER A 129 10.17 -16.34 -5.77
C SER A 129 9.33 -15.15 -5.32
N VAL A 130 8.58 -15.29 -4.22
CA VAL A 130 7.73 -14.22 -3.66
C VAL A 130 8.58 -13.11 -3.06
N THR A 131 9.68 -13.45 -2.38
CA THR A 131 10.60 -12.47 -1.78
C THR A 131 11.32 -11.67 -2.86
N LEU A 132 11.79 -12.32 -3.94
CA LEU A 132 12.35 -11.63 -5.10
C LEU A 132 11.33 -10.68 -5.71
N ASP A 133 10.10 -11.14 -5.95
CA ASP A 133 9.03 -10.29 -6.49
C ASP A 133 8.79 -9.05 -5.64
N LYS A 134 8.72 -9.21 -4.32
CA LYS A 134 8.52 -8.08 -3.40
C LYS A 134 9.72 -7.14 -3.36
N THR A 135 10.93 -7.68 -3.40
CA THR A 135 12.17 -6.89 -3.37
C THR A 135 12.26 -6.01 -4.61
N PHE A 136 11.95 -6.56 -5.78
CA PHE A 136 11.88 -5.79 -7.02
C PHE A 136 10.75 -4.77 -7.00
N ASP A 137 9.56 -5.10 -6.48
CA ASP A 137 8.48 -4.11 -6.32
C ASP A 137 8.90 -2.93 -5.45
N LEU A 138 9.54 -3.19 -4.30
CA LEU A 138 10.02 -2.13 -3.42
C LEU A 138 11.14 -1.32 -4.07
N LEU A 139 12.11 -1.99 -4.72
CA LEU A 139 13.23 -1.33 -5.37
C LEU A 139 12.77 -0.41 -6.51
N PHE A 140 11.87 -0.89 -7.38
CA PHE A 140 11.34 -0.06 -8.46
C PHE A 140 10.50 1.10 -7.95
N ASN A 141 9.64 0.88 -6.94
CA ASN A 141 8.89 1.98 -6.32
C ASN A 141 9.84 3.02 -5.71
N PHE A 142 10.89 2.58 -5.03
CA PHE A 142 11.87 3.47 -4.42
C PHE A 142 12.66 4.26 -5.47
N ILE A 143 13.15 3.60 -6.52
CA ILE A 143 13.85 4.27 -7.64
C ILE A 143 12.92 5.27 -8.32
N PHE A 144 11.68 4.88 -8.62
CA PHE A 144 10.69 5.75 -9.25
C PHE A 144 10.42 6.99 -8.39
N LEU A 145 10.23 6.79 -7.07
CA LEU A 145 10.01 7.88 -6.12
C LEU A 145 11.23 8.81 -6.04
N CYS A 146 12.44 8.26 -5.96
CA CYS A 146 13.68 9.04 -5.93
C CYS A 146 13.85 9.88 -7.21
N ILE A 147 13.62 9.29 -8.39
CA ILE A 147 13.69 10.01 -9.66
C ILE A 147 12.63 11.12 -9.70
N GLY A 148 11.37 10.79 -9.37
CA GLY A 148 10.29 11.78 -9.34
C GLY A 148 10.59 12.94 -8.39
N PHE A 149 11.12 12.64 -7.20
CA PHE A 149 11.54 13.64 -6.22
C PHE A 149 12.65 14.55 -6.76
N LEU A 150 13.70 13.97 -7.36
CA LEU A 150 14.80 14.74 -7.95
C LEU A 150 14.35 15.62 -9.12
N LEU A 151 13.44 15.13 -9.96
CA LEU A 151 12.87 15.91 -11.07
C LEU A 151 12.03 17.08 -10.57
N VAL A 152 11.24 16.88 -9.52
CA VAL A 152 10.49 17.97 -8.88
C VAL A 152 11.43 19.02 -8.31
N LEU A 153 12.49 18.61 -7.61
CA LEU A 153 13.49 19.54 -7.08
C LEU A 153 14.22 20.31 -8.19
N ALA A 154 14.54 19.66 -9.31
CA ALA A 154 15.18 20.32 -10.44
C ALA A 154 14.27 21.34 -11.15
N GLN A 155 12.95 21.18 -11.03
CA GLN A 155 11.96 22.11 -11.59
C GLN A 155 11.52 23.20 -10.63
N MET A 156 11.80 23.07 -9.33
CA MET A 156 11.62 24.18 -8.40
C MET A 156 12.56 25.30 -8.86
N PRO A 157 12.04 26.44 -9.34
CA PRO A 157 12.88 27.60 -9.64
C PRO A 157 13.74 27.83 -8.42
N ASN A 158 15.05 28.11 -8.60
CA ASN A 158 15.93 28.54 -7.51
C ASN A 158 15.07 29.40 -6.59
N ALA A 159 14.69 28.86 -5.42
CA ALA A 159 14.06 29.65 -4.39
C ALA A 159 15.18 30.54 -3.92
N GLY A 160 15.49 31.54 -4.75
CA GLY A 160 16.28 32.66 -4.37
C GLY A 160 15.62 33.11 -3.10
N PHE A 161 16.40 33.08 -2.04
CA PHE A 161 16.46 34.22 -1.16
C PHE A 161 16.62 35.50 -2.01
N SER A 162 15.61 35.87 -2.79
CA SER A 162 15.32 37.26 -3.05
C SER A 162 14.79 37.76 -1.72
N ALA A 163 15.75 38.06 -0.83
CA ALA A 163 15.55 39.04 0.20
C ALA A 163 15.02 40.28 -0.53
N SER A 164 13.69 40.44 -0.54
CA SER A 164 13.07 41.69 -0.92
C SER A 164 13.47 42.67 0.18
N ALA A 165 14.62 43.31 0.00
CA ALA A 165 14.87 44.61 0.58
C ALA A 165 13.87 45.57 -0.11
N ALA A 166 12.64 45.59 0.40
CA ALA A 166 11.75 46.72 0.21
C ALA A 166 12.08 47.70 1.34
N PRO A 167 12.61 48.90 1.05
CA PRO A 167 12.43 50.01 1.97
C PRO A 167 10.99 50.49 1.77
N TYR A 168 10.17 50.31 2.80
CA TYR A 168 8.88 50.97 2.92
C TYR A 168 9.13 52.48 2.92
N ALA A 169 8.81 53.15 1.81
CA ALA A 169 8.71 54.60 1.74
C ALA A 169 7.23 54.96 1.59
N PHE A 170 6.76 55.74 2.56
CA PHE A 170 5.45 56.37 2.61
C PHE A 170 5.26 57.37 1.47
#